data_AF-A0A958ITK8-F1
#
_entry.id   AF-A0A958ITK8-F1
#
_cell.length_a   1.000
_cell.length_b   1.000
_cell.length_c   1.000
_cell.angle_alpha   90.00
_cell.angle_beta   90.00
_cell.angle_gamma   90.00
#
_symmetry.space_group_name_H-M   'P 1'
#
loop_
_entity.id
_entity.type
_entity.pdbx_description
1 polymer ?
#
loop_
_entity_poly.entity_id
_entity_poly.type
_entity_poly.pdbx_seq_one_letter_code
_entity_poly.pdbx_strand_id
1 'polypeptide(L)'
;FLPANADLLSGAAFVDAAGAWGDGGYTGLQPNTFRAFSSEGGLRFQDLNAAVGVGARMNFGFILMKYDLAWPTDLQKFGAPVGLFSIGTFF
;
A
#
# COMPACT_ATOMS: atom_id res chain seq x y z
N PHE A 1 7.58 31.49 9.13
CA PHE A 1 7.17 31.06 10.48
C PHE A 1 6.32 29.81 10.33
N LEU A 2 6.74 28.67 10.86
CA LEU A 2 5.90 27.46 10.89
C LEU A 2 4.93 27.59 12.08
N PRO A 3 3.64 27.22 11.94
CA PRO A 3 2.71 27.23 13.06
C PRO A 3 3.19 26.26 14.15
N ALA A 4 2.91 26.59 15.42
CA ALA A 4 3.40 25.88 16.61
C ALA A 4 2.92 24.41 16.77
N ASN A 5 2.18 23.89 15.79
CA ASN A 5 1.54 22.58 15.79
C ASN A 5 1.71 21.86 14.43
N ALA A 6 2.67 22.28 13.62
CA ALA A 6 3.09 21.51 12.46
C ALA A 6 4.03 20.38 12.93
N ASP A 7 3.55 19.14 12.91
CA ASP A 7 4.42 17.96 13.02
C ASP A 7 5.37 17.97 11.81
N LEU A 8 6.57 18.52 12.00
CA LEU A 8 7.59 18.63 10.95
C LEU A 8 7.92 17.25 10.37
N LEU A 9 7.86 16.22 11.21
CA LEU A 9 8.06 14.82 10.86
C LEU A 9 7.08 13.96 11.66
N SER A 10 6.34 13.10 10.98
CA SER A 10 5.52 12.05 11.59
C SER A 10 5.78 10.70 10.95
N GLY A 11 5.70 9.65 11.76
CA GLY A 11 5.80 8.26 11.33
C GLY A 11 4.45 7.57 11.33
N ALA A 12 4.27 6.55 10.49
CA ALA A 12 3.15 5.62 10.59
C ALA A 12 3.62 4.20 10.29
N ALA A 13 3.02 3.22 10.95
CA ALA A 13 3.01 1.83 10.50
C ALA A 13 1.65 1.55 9.85
N PHE A 14 1.62 0.74 8.80
CA PHE A 14 0.40 0.44 8.06
C PHE A 14 0.36 -1.01 7.57
N VAL A 15 -0.86 -1.47 7.30
CA VAL A 15 -1.14 -2.71 6.60
C VAL A 15 -2.16 -2.36 5.53
N ASP A 16 -1.83 -2.68 4.28
CA ASP A 16 -2.66 -2.39 3.13
C ASP A 16 -3.04 -3.70 2.45
N ALA A 17 -4.25 -3.75 1.90
CA ALA A 17 -4.73 -4.89 1.16
C ALA A 17 -5.65 -4.41 0.02
N ALA A 18 -5.45 -4.92 -1.19
CA ALA A 18 -6.19 -4.52 -2.37
C ALA A 18 -6.43 -5.72 -3.29
N GLY A 19 -7.54 -5.68 -4.03
CA GLY A 19 -7.86 -6.64 -5.08
C GLY A 19 -8.53 -5.92 -6.24
N ALA A 20 -8.34 -6.43 -7.45
CA ALA A 20 -8.98 -5.90 -8.66
C ALA A 20 -9.64 -7.05 -9.44
N TRP A 21 -10.81 -6.78 -10.01
CA TRP A 21 -11.56 -7.70 -10.86
C TRP A 21 -12.22 -6.92 -11.99
N GLY A 22 -12.61 -7.60 -13.06
CA GLY A 22 -13.31 -6.95 -14.16
C GLY A 22 -13.84 -7.94 -15.19
N ASP A 23 -14.69 -7.44 -16.08
CA ASP A 23 -15.18 -8.22 -17.20
C ASP A 23 -14.02 -8.45 -18.18
N GLY A 24 -13.91 -9.67 -18.72
CA GLY A 24 -12.73 -10.22 -19.43
C GLY A 24 -12.30 -9.54 -20.73
N GLY A 25 -12.72 -8.29 -20.95
CA GLY A 25 -12.25 -7.42 -22.03
C GLY A 25 -10.89 -6.76 -21.78
N TYR A 26 -10.30 -6.89 -20.58
CA TYR A 26 -8.97 -6.37 -20.26
C TYR A 26 -7.97 -7.49 -19.99
N THR A 27 -6.80 -7.43 -20.62
CA THR A 27 -5.72 -8.42 -20.46
C THR A 27 -5.29 -8.49 -18.99
N GLY A 28 -5.54 -9.64 -18.35
CA GLY A 28 -5.20 -9.88 -16.94
C GLY A 28 -6.37 -9.85 -15.96
N LEU A 29 -7.59 -9.49 -16.39
CA LEU A 29 -8.80 -9.58 -15.56
C LEU A 29 -9.66 -10.77 -16.03
N GLN A 30 -9.83 -11.76 -15.16
CA GLN A 30 -10.74 -12.87 -15.42
C GLN A 30 -12.16 -12.48 -14.97
N PRO A 31 -13.17 -12.57 -15.86
CA PRO A 31 -14.54 -12.23 -15.50
C PRO A 31 -15.06 -13.18 -14.41
N ASN A 32 -15.74 -12.63 -13.41
CA ASN A 32 -16.55 -13.36 -12.42
C ASN A 32 -15.84 -14.48 -11.64
N THR A 33 -14.52 -14.37 -11.43
CA THR A 33 -13.73 -15.43 -10.77
C THR A 33 -12.88 -14.97 -9.59
N PHE A 34 -13.04 -13.72 -9.12
CA PHE A 34 -12.25 -13.20 -8.00
C PHE A 34 -12.34 -14.09 -6.76
N ARG A 35 -11.19 -14.59 -6.32
CA ARG A 35 -10.97 -15.39 -5.12
C ARG A 35 -9.89 -14.72 -4.29
N ALA A 36 -10.30 -14.07 -3.21
CA ALA A 36 -9.37 -13.38 -2.32
C ALA A 36 -8.32 -14.33 -1.71
N PHE A 37 -8.73 -15.55 -1.37
CA PHE A 37 -7.91 -16.53 -0.67
C PHE A 37 -7.95 -17.89 -1.38
N SER A 38 -6.87 -18.64 -1.23
CA SER A 38 -6.81 -20.07 -1.52
C SER A 38 -6.26 -20.82 -0.30
N SER A 39 -6.71 -22.06 -0.13
CA SER A 39 -6.15 -23.01 0.84
C SER A 39 -5.25 -24.06 0.19
N GLU A 40 -5.10 -24.01 -1.14
CA GLU A 40 -4.23 -24.92 -1.89
C GLU A 40 -2.76 -24.61 -1.55
N GLY A 41 -2.10 -25.57 -0.90
CA GLY A 41 -0.75 -25.37 -0.35
C GLY A 41 -0.72 -24.55 0.95
N GLY A 42 -1.86 -24.43 1.64
CA GLY A 42 -2.02 -23.60 2.84
C GLY A 42 -2.76 -22.29 2.55
N LEU A 43 -3.19 -21.60 3.61
CA LEU A 43 -3.88 -20.32 3.47
C LEU A 43 -2.94 -19.27 2.86
N ARG A 44 -3.33 -18.72 1.71
CA ARG A 44 -2.62 -17.64 1.02
C ARG A 44 -3.58 -16.71 0.32
N PHE A 45 -3.12 -15.49 0.04
CA PHE A 45 -3.84 -14.64 -0.90
C PHE A 45 -3.70 -15.18 -2.33
N GLN A 46 -4.80 -15.19 -3.06
CA GLN A 46 -4.83 -15.62 -4.47
C GLN A 46 -4.95 -14.39 -5.38
N ASP A 47 -6.09 -13.70 -5.35
CA ASP A 47 -6.30 -12.48 -6.16
C ASP A 47 -6.18 -11.20 -5.32
N LEU A 48 -5.96 -11.33 -4.01
CA LEU A 48 -5.72 -10.23 -3.10
C LEU A 48 -4.21 -9.97 -2.98
N ASN A 49 -3.80 -8.71 -3.01
CA ASN A 49 -2.43 -8.30 -2.72
C ASN A 49 -2.43 -7.55 -1.41
N ALA A 50 -1.51 -7.88 -0.51
CA ALA A 50 -1.33 -7.15 0.73
C ALA A 50 0.12 -6.75 0.94
N ALA A 51 0.32 -5.75 1.79
CA ALA A 51 1.62 -5.33 2.24
C ALA A 51 1.55 -4.81 3.67
N VAL A 52 2.67 -4.94 4.39
CA VAL A 52 2.89 -4.25 5.66
C VAL A 52 3.99 -3.23 5.44
N GLY A 53 3.92 -2.08 6.10
CA GLY A 53 4.90 -1.03 5.84
C GLY A 53 5.01 0.01 6.93
N VAL A 54 6.01 0.87 6.73
CA VAL A 54 6.27 2.04 7.55
C VAL A 54 6.45 3.25 6.66
N GLY A 55 6.02 4.41 7.14
CA GLY A 55 6.05 5.64 6.35
C GLY A 55 6.44 6.86 7.16
N ALA A 56 7.24 7.73 6.57
CA ALA A 56 7.59 9.04 7.09
C ALA A 56 6.85 10.13 6.31
N ARG A 57 6.33 11.12 7.02
CA ARG A 57 5.61 12.26 6.46
C ARG A 57 6.25 13.53 6.98
N MET A 58 6.57 14.47 6.09
CA MET A 58 7.17 15.74 6.45
C MET A 58 6.28 16.88 5.96
N ASN A 59 5.85 17.74 6.88
CA ASN A 59 4.97 18.85 6.59
C ASN A 59 5.74 20.17 6.59
N PHE A 60 5.84 20.81 5.42
CA PHE A 60 6.47 22.12 5.23
C PHE A 60 5.43 23.24 5.05
N GLY A 61 4.24 23.08 5.63
CA GLY A 61 3.12 24.02 5.56
C GLY A 61 2.26 23.82 4.31
N PHE A 62 2.82 24.11 3.13
CA PHE A 62 2.11 24.01 1.85
C PHE A 62 2.51 22.77 1.03
N ILE A 63 3.64 22.14 1.37
CA ILE A 63 4.14 20.91 0.76
C ILE A 63 4.12 19.80 1.80
N LEU A 64 3.55 18.66 1.42
CA LEU A 64 3.63 17.40 2.14
C LEU A 64 4.53 16.45 1.37
N MET A 65 5.62 16.02 1.99
CA MET A 65 6.46 14.94 1.46
C MET A 65 6.15 13.66 2.22
N LYS A 66 6.03 12.55 1.49
CA LYS A 66 5.86 11.21 2.08
C LYS A 66 6.86 10.24 1.49
N TYR A 67 7.39 9.38 2.33
CA TYR A 67 8.17 8.22 1.93
C TYR A 67 7.63 7.00 2.65
N ASP A 68 7.12 6.03 1.89
CA ASP A 68 6.53 4.79 2.39
C ASP A 68 7.42 3.62 1.95
N LEU A 69 7.74 2.71 2.88
CA LEU A 69 8.49 1.48 2.63
C LEU A 69 7.62 0.30 3.01
N ALA A 70 7.32 -0.58 2.05
CA ALA A 70 6.37 -1.68 2.23
C ALA A 70 6.92 -3.03 1.78
N TRP A 71 6.60 -4.08 2.51
CA TRP A 71 6.90 -5.47 2.20
C TRP A 71 5.64 -6.17 1.72
N PRO A 72 5.56 -6.57 0.43
CA PRO A 72 4.42 -7.30 -0.09
C PRO A 72 4.36 -8.71 0.52
N THR A 73 3.15 -9.23 0.75
CA THR A 73 2.94 -10.56 1.32
C THR A 73 1.70 -11.23 0.73
N ASP A 74 1.75 -12.56 0.66
CA ASP A 74 0.64 -13.45 0.31
C ASP A 74 0.11 -14.23 1.54
N LEU A 75 0.41 -13.77 2.77
CA LEU A 75 0.25 -14.45 4.07
C LEU A 75 1.26 -15.54 4.39
N GLN A 76 2.00 -16.05 3.40
CA GLN A 76 2.95 -17.14 3.61
C GLN A 76 4.39 -16.65 3.59
N LYS A 77 4.68 -15.65 2.75
CA LYS A 77 6.01 -15.06 2.61
C LYS A 77 5.94 -13.54 2.52
N PHE A 78 7.06 -12.92 2.81
CA PHE A 78 7.30 -11.50 2.55
C PHE A 78 8.26 -11.36 1.37
N GLY A 79 7.95 -10.44 0.46
CA GLY A 79 8.83 -10.06 -0.64
C GLY A 79 9.89 -9.04 -0.22
N ALA A 80 10.72 -8.64 -1.18
CA ALA A 80 11.65 -7.53 -0.99
C ALA A 80 10.88 -6.21 -0.76
N PRO A 81 11.40 -5.28 0.06
CA PRO A 81 10.73 -4.01 0.31
C PRO A 81 10.68 -3.15 -0.95
N VAL A 82 9.57 -2.45 -1.12
CA VAL A 82 9.35 -1.45 -2.17
C VAL A 82 9.18 -0.08 -1.52
N GLY A 83 9.98 0.89 -1.98
CA GLY A 83 9.90 2.28 -1.54
C GLY A 83 9.07 3.13 -2.48
N LEU A 84 8.18 3.94 -1.93
CA LEU A 84 7.39 4.93 -2.66
C LEU A 84 7.64 6.31 -2.07
N PHE A 85 8.06 7.24 -2.91
CA PHE A 85 8.17 8.66 -2.55
C PHE A 85 7.08 9.45 -3.25
N SER A 86 6.41 10.34 -2.52
CA SER A 86 5.40 11.24 -3.07
C SER A 86 5.57 12.65 -2.53
N ILE A 87 5.39 13.64 -3.40
CA ILE A 87 5.29 15.05 -3.05
C ILE A 87 3.89 15.51 -3.45
N GLY A 88 3.20 16.14 -2.51
CA GLY A 88 1.91 16.73 -2.74
C GLY A 88 1.79 18.06 -2.02
N THR A 89 0.67 18.70 -2.27
CA THR A 89 0.22 19.92 -1.63
C THR A 89 -0.98 19.61 -0.75
N PHE A 90 -1.22 20.42 0.27
CA PHE A 90 -2.46 20.37 1.03
C PHE A 90 -3.58 21.02 0.19
N PHE A 91 -4.40 20.22 -0.50
CA PHE A 91 -5.73 20.62 -0.98
C PHE A 91 -6.64 19.42 -1.21
#